data_AF-A0A832JAJ2-F1
#
_entry.id   AF-A0A832JAJ2-F1
#
_cell.length_a   1.000
_cell.length_b   1.000
_cell.length_c   1.000
_cell.angle_alpha   90.00
_cell.angle_beta   90.00
_cell.angle_gamma   90.00
#
_symmetry.space_group_name_H-M   'P 1'
#
loop_
_entity.id
_entity.type
_entity.pdbx_description
1 polymer ?
#
loop_
_entity_poly.entity_id
_entity_poly.type
_entity_poly.pdbx_seq_one_letter_code
_entity_poly.pdbx_strand_id
1 'polypeptide(L)'
;MRQFWAYNLKILLSQSVWVVIVPVAATQLLTLWGMATASLFQPWTPVQAVELLAPMVAAFLTAHTLGSEYRYRAEEVLLCKPLGIGRVLGVRLCLLYGFLGLLMAAMLLTFHFGLQRVDFWLLLKAGLPSVLFLSLLSLGMAALFRSPMMGWLLAGLYWALDLVGGVQFHPLFTLQACTASLRHQPFGEWWPWSKGLLLLAAAVLFGLNVRWLRWPEGLRLKRQRLRAYLLLGLVLAVYFLSGVFLKIHYGLRHEAELGRRAWTWYRLQFAVYRGLPVARLAGPAFAAYVSQPPPQRDRAKVRRAEMAALQRVVERYPQSLWADNALLALAQLRRDESREEALETYQRLAREYPSSPFAPIALREAAELLEALGKTEEAFRHWEELLQRFPASSEIWPAASLYAAGAWRRGQEAQAVELMGRAAAQSSPLLRGLVRVVRAELLWRQGRRGEAQEEARRALPDLQAGVEATRAIDIPPMLMTLRQPLRTALAIARALAAGTSPTATLLGPEE
;
A
#
# COMPACT_ATOMS: atom_id res chain seq x y z
N MET A 1 -26.61 -43.19 -2.73
CA MET A 1 -25.97 -41.92 -3.17
C MET A 1 -26.95 -41.01 -3.92
N ARG A 2 -27.45 -41.36 -5.11
CA ARG A 2 -28.31 -40.49 -5.95
C ARG A 2 -29.57 -39.94 -5.26
N GLN A 3 -30.27 -40.78 -4.49
CA GLN A 3 -31.46 -40.37 -3.70
C GLN A 3 -31.12 -39.37 -2.57
N PHE A 4 -29.92 -39.46 -1.98
CA PHE A 4 -29.45 -38.56 -0.92
C PHE A 4 -29.17 -37.14 -1.46
N TRP A 5 -28.58 -37.05 -2.66
CA TRP A 5 -28.38 -35.79 -3.37
C TRP A 5 -29.71 -35.14 -3.77
N ALA A 6 -30.61 -35.92 -4.40
CA ALA A 6 -31.93 -35.44 -4.82
C ALA A 6 -32.78 -34.93 -3.63
N TYR A 7 -32.71 -35.61 -2.48
CA TYR A 7 -33.38 -35.19 -1.26
C TYR A 7 -32.88 -33.84 -0.73
N ASN A 8 -31.56 -33.66 -0.63
CA ASN A 8 -30.98 -32.40 -0.15
C ASN A 8 -31.23 -31.24 -1.12
N LEU A 9 -31.18 -31.50 -2.43
CA LEU A 9 -31.51 -30.50 -3.45
C LEU A 9 -32.98 -30.07 -3.36
N LYS A 10 -33.90 -31.03 -3.17
CA LYS A 10 -35.32 -30.74 -2.99
C LYS A 10 -35.57 -29.87 -1.77
N ILE A 11 -34.92 -30.14 -0.63
CA ILE A 11 -35.02 -29.33 0.59
C ILE A 11 -34.52 -27.90 0.37
N LEU A 12 -33.36 -27.73 -0.28
CA LEU A 12 -32.80 -26.41 -0.54
C LEU A 12 -33.71 -25.57 -1.45
N LEU A 13 -34.29 -26.18 -2.48
CA LEU A 13 -35.13 -25.49 -3.47
C LEU A 13 -36.57 -25.27 -2.98
N SER A 14 -37.13 -26.19 -2.17
CA SER A 14 -38.53 -26.11 -1.74
C SER A 14 -38.79 -25.05 -0.67
N GLN A 15 -37.77 -24.60 0.06
CA GLN A 15 -37.96 -23.71 1.22
C GLN A 15 -37.84 -22.22 0.91
N SER A 16 -37.12 -21.84 -0.15
CA SER A 16 -36.94 -20.43 -0.49
C SER A 16 -36.42 -20.27 -1.91
N VAL A 17 -37.33 -19.98 -2.85
CA VAL A 17 -37.00 -19.62 -4.25
C VAL A 17 -35.99 -18.45 -4.30
N TRP A 18 -36.01 -17.60 -3.28
CA TRP A 18 -35.04 -16.51 -3.06
C TRP A 18 -33.58 -16.95 -3.00
N VAL A 19 -33.28 -18.20 -2.57
CA VAL A 19 -31.91 -18.75 -2.56
C VAL A 19 -31.34 -18.89 -3.97
N VAL A 20 -32.19 -19.01 -4.99
CA VAL A 20 -31.79 -19.04 -6.40
C VAL A 20 -31.91 -17.65 -7.02
N ILE A 21 -33.03 -16.95 -6.80
CA ILE A 21 -33.30 -15.65 -7.43
C ILE A 21 -32.25 -14.60 -7.06
N VAL A 22 -31.89 -14.47 -5.77
CA VAL A 22 -31.00 -13.39 -5.31
C VAL A 22 -29.59 -13.51 -5.93
N PRO A 23 -28.91 -14.67 -5.89
CA PRO A 23 -27.63 -14.85 -6.59
C PRO A 23 -27.70 -14.59 -8.08
N VAL A 24 -28.73 -15.09 -8.76
CA VAL A 24 -28.90 -14.90 -10.21
C VAL A 24 -29.08 -13.41 -10.51
N ALA A 25 -30.00 -12.73 -9.82
CA ALA A 25 -30.24 -11.31 -10.03
C ALA A 25 -28.99 -10.45 -9.78
N ALA A 26 -28.25 -10.72 -8.69
CA ALA A 26 -27.04 -9.99 -8.36
C ALA A 26 -25.94 -10.15 -9.43
N THR A 27 -25.75 -11.37 -9.93
CA THR A 27 -24.76 -11.66 -10.98
C THR A 27 -25.15 -11.07 -12.33
N GLN A 28 -26.42 -11.18 -12.71
CA GLN A 28 -26.93 -10.60 -13.96
C GLN A 28 -26.86 -9.07 -13.93
N LEU A 29 -27.26 -8.44 -12.82
CA LEU A 29 -27.19 -6.99 -12.67
C LEU A 29 -25.75 -6.46 -12.81
N LEU A 30 -24.77 -7.13 -12.19
CA LEU A 30 -23.37 -6.73 -12.34
C LEU A 30 -22.84 -6.98 -13.77
N THR A 31 -23.25 -8.08 -14.40
CA THR A 31 -22.87 -8.40 -15.79
C THR A 31 -23.39 -7.33 -16.75
N LEU A 32 -24.68 -7.00 -16.64
CA LEU A 32 -25.33 -5.97 -17.45
C LEU A 32 -24.75 -4.58 -17.18
N TRP A 33 -24.46 -4.26 -15.92
CA TRP A 33 -23.79 -3.02 -15.57
C TRP A 33 -22.39 -2.93 -16.18
N GLY A 34 -21.61 -4.01 -16.12
CA GLY A 34 -20.27 -4.08 -16.74
C GLY A 34 -20.31 -3.89 -18.26
N MET A 35 -21.33 -4.45 -18.92
CA MET A 35 -21.59 -4.22 -20.35
C MET A 35 -21.99 -2.76 -20.63
N ALA A 36 -22.91 -2.20 -19.84
CA ALA A 36 -23.37 -0.83 -20.00
C ALA A 36 -22.25 0.20 -19.76
N THR A 37 -21.30 -0.13 -18.88
CA THR A 37 -20.14 0.70 -18.54
C THR A 37 -18.84 0.21 -19.18
N ALA A 38 -18.94 -0.47 -20.33
CA ALA A 38 -17.79 -1.03 -21.04
C ALA A 38 -16.66 -0.02 -21.31
N SER A 39 -17.01 1.26 -21.56
CA SER A 39 -16.03 2.35 -21.76
C SER A 39 -15.22 2.71 -20.51
N LEU A 40 -15.73 2.38 -19.32
CA LEU A 40 -15.07 2.61 -18.03
C LEU A 40 -14.40 1.33 -17.49
N PHE A 41 -14.41 0.24 -18.26
CA PHE A 41 -13.93 -1.06 -17.82
C PHE A 41 -12.41 -1.06 -17.67
N GLN A 42 -11.94 -1.33 -16.46
CA GLN A 42 -10.53 -1.35 -16.12
C GLN A 42 -10.04 -2.80 -15.99
N PRO A 43 -8.73 -3.06 -16.17
CA PRO A 43 -8.17 -4.41 -16.08
C PRO A 43 -8.44 -5.13 -14.74
N TRP A 44 -8.60 -4.37 -13.65
CA TRP A 44 -8.89 -4.91 -12.31
C TRP A 44 -10.38 -5.14 -12.03
N THR A 45 -11.30 -4.67 -12.89
CA THR A 45 -12.75 -4.78 -12.65
C THR A 45 -13.24 -6.23 -12.51
N PRO A 46 -12.82 -7.21 -13.34
CA PRO A 46 -13.20 -8.62 -13.17
C PRO A 46 -12.73 -9.20 -11.83
N VAL A 47 -11.50 -8.83 -11.41
CA VAL A 47 -10.90 -9.31 -10.16
C VAL A 47 -11.66 -8.73 -8.97
N GLN A 48 -12.01 -7.45 -9.01
CA GLN A 48 -12.81 -6.80 -7.98
C GLN A 48 -14.21 -7.42 -7.88
N ALA A 49 -14.84 -7.73 -9.02
CA ALA A 49 -16.13 -8.41 -9.06
C ALA A 49 -16.07 -9.78 -8.36
N VAL A 50 -15.02 -10.57 -8.64
CA VAL A 50 -14.83 -11.87 -7.99
C VAL A 50 -14.46 -11.74 -6.51
N GLU A 51 -13.67 -10.74 -6.12
CA GLU A 51 -13.25 -10.50 -4.73
C GLU A 51 -14.38 -9.95 -3.84
N LEU A 52 -15.40 -9.31 -4.41
CA LEU A 52 -16.50 -8.71 -3.66
C LEU A 52 -17.83 -9.46 -3.83
N LEU A 53 -18.24 -9.75 -5.07
CA LEU A 53 -19.56 -10.34 -5.32
C LEU A 53 -19.58 -11.82 -4.92
N ALA A 54 -18.57 -12.60 -5.34
CA ALA A 54 -18.56 -14.04 -5.10
C ALA A 54 -18.62 -14.38 -3.60
N PRO A 55 -17.84 -13.74 -2.71
CA PRO A 55 -17.93 -13.98 -1.27
C PRO A 55 -19.28 -13.60 -0.67
N MET A 56 -19.88 -12.49 -1.09
CA MET A 56 -21.18 -12.05 -0.59
C MET A 56 -22.28 -13.05 -0.95
N VAL A 57 -22.32 -13.48 -2.22
CA VAL A 57 -23.27 -14.48 -2.69
C VAL A 57 -23.02 -15.82 -1.98
N ALA A 58 -21.75 -16.23 -1.85
CA ALA A 58 -21.38 -17.44 -1.13
C ALA A 58 -21.81 -17.40 0.34
N ALA A 59 -21.61 -16.28 1.03
CA ALA A 59 -22.03 -16.07 2.41
C ALA A 59 -23.54 -16.16 2.57
N PHE A 60 -24.30 -15.60 1.63
CA PHE A 60 -25.76 -15.72 1.59
C PHE A 60 -26.18 -17.19 1.42
N LEU A 61 -25.68 -17.89 0.40
CA LEU A 61 -25.99 -19.30 0.15
C LEU A 61 -25.63 -20.18 1.35
N THR A 62 -24.45 -19.96 1.93
CA THR A 62 -23.93 -20.74 3.06
C THR A 62 -24.77 -20.55 4.32
N ALA A 63 -25.24 -19.33 4.61
CA ALA A 63 -26.09 -19.07 5.78
C ALA A 63 -27.41 -19.87 5.73
N HIS A 64 -27.94 -20.08 4.51
CA HIS A 64 -29.21 -20.76 4.28
C HIS A 64 -29.09 -22.27 4.19
N THR A 65 -27.87 -22.82 4.22
CA THR A 65 -27.62 -24.27 4.14
C THR A 65 -28.36 -25.07 5.21
N LEU A 66 -28.55 -24.50 6.40
CA LEU A 66 -29.16 -25.13 7.57
C LEU A 66 -30.48 -24.45 7.98
N GLY A 67 -31.12 -23.71 7.05
CA GLY A 67 -32.33 -22.94 7.34
C GLY A 67 -33.49 -23.78 7.87
N SER A 68 -33.64 -25.02 7.37
CA SER A 68 -34.63 -25.98 7.86
C SER A 68 -34.35 -26.43 9.30
N GLU A 69 -33.09 -26.65 9.62
CA GLU A 69 -32.65 -27.16 10.91
C GLU A 69 -32.82 -26.10 12.01
N TYR A 70 -32.63 -24.82 11.68
CA TYR A 70 -32.86 -23.72 12.62
C TYR A 70 -34.34 -23.42 12.89
N ARG A 71 -35.24 -23.59 11.91
CA ARG A 71 -36.66 -23.20 12.05
C ARG A 71 -37.50 -24.17 12.86
N TYR A 72 -37.24 -25.47 12.74
CA TYR A 72 -38.17 -26.49 13.24
C TYR A 72 -37.89 -26.98 14.67
N ARG A 73 -36.97 -26.34 15.43
CA ARG A 73 -36.49 -26.85 16.74
C ARG A 73 -36.15 -28.34 16.71
N ALA A 74 -35.77 -28.87 15.53
CA ALA A 74 -35.54 -30.28 15.27
C ALA A 74 -34.20 -30.76 15.85
N GLU A 75 -33.69 -30.07 16.87
CA GLU A 75 -32.39 -30.28 17.50
C GLU A 75 -32.36 -31.64 18.20
N GLU A 76 -33.47 -32.02 18.85
CA GLU A 76 -33.62 -33.34 19.45
C GLU A 76 -33.70 -34.46 18.39
N VAL A 77 -34.28 -34.18 17.22
CA VAL A 77 -34.41 -35.16 16.13
C VAL A 77 -33.10 -35.31 15.34
N LEU A 78 -32.31 -34.25 15.18
CA LEU A 78 -30.99 -34.27 14.53
C LEU A 78 -29.90 -34.87 15.42
N LEU A 79 -30.00 -34.72 16.75
CA LEU A 79 -29.15 -35.43 17.71
C LEU A 79 -29.51 -36.92 17.80
N CYS A 80 -30.78 -37.28 17.59
CA CYS A 80 -31.26 -38.67 17.65
C CYS A 80 -31.22 -39.44 16.32
N LYS A 81 -31.06 -38.76 15.16
CA LYS A 81 -30.94 -39.43 13.85
C LYS A 81 -29.48 -39.76 13.50
N PRO A 82 -29.20 -40.93 12.91
CA PRO A 82 -27.83 -41.41 12.61
C PRO A 82 -27.12 -40.70 11.44
N LEU A 83 -27.68 -39.61 10.91
CA LEU A 83 -27.06 -38.88 9.80
C LEU A 83 -26.08 -37.84 10.34
N GLY A 84 -24.79 -38.10 10.18
CA GLY A 84 -23.75 -37.15 10.57
C GLY A 84 -23.96 -35.78 9.90
N ILE A 85 -24.26 -34.75 10.70
CA ILE A 85 -24.52 -33.37 10.27
C ILE A 85 -23.44 -32.85 9.29
N GLY A 86 -22.19 -33.24 9.51
CA GLY A 86 -21.07 -32.89 8.62
C GLY A 86 -21.22 -33.42 7.19
N ARG A 87 -21.79 -34.61 6.98
CA ARG A 87 -22.02 -35.17 5.63
C ARG A 87 -23.14 -34.43 4.91
N VAL A 88 -24.21 -34.09 5.63
CA VAL A 88 -25.34 -33.30 5.08
C VAL A 88 -24.86 -31.90 4.69
N LEU A 89 -24.15 -31.23 5.60
CA LEU A 89 -23.57 -29.91 5.36
C LEU A 89 -22.59 -29.95 4.17
N GLY A 90 -21.69 -30.93 4.11
CA GLY A 90 -20.73 -31.07 3.01
C GLY A 90 -21.40 -31.20 1.65
N VAL A 91 -22.42 -32.04 1.53
CA VAL A 91 -23.17 -32.19 0.26
C VAL A 91 -23.89 -30.90 -0.14
N ARG A 92 -24.54 -30.21 0.81
CA ARG A 92 -25.22 -28.93 0.52
C ARG A 92 -24.23 -27.84 0.11
N LEU A 93 -23.09 -27.73 0.78
CA LEU A 93 -22.03 -26.78 0.41
C LEU A 93 -21.46 -27.10 -0.98
N CYS A 94 -21.22 -28.37 -1.31
CA CYS A 94 -20.78 -28.75 -2.66
C CYS A 94 -21.77 -28.35 -3.74
N LEU A 95 -23.08 -28.59 -3.54
CA LEU A 95 -24.12 -28.16 -4.49
C LEU A 95 -24.14 -26.64 -4.67
N LEU A 96 -24.10 -25.89 -3.58
CA LEU A 96 -24.20 -24.43 -3.59
C LEU A 96 -22.95 -23.77 -4.18
N TYR A 97 -21.75 -24.29 -3.89
CA TYR A 97 -20.52 -23.79 -4.51
C TYR A 97 -20.40 -24.20 -5.97
N GLY A 98 -20.91 -25.36 -6.38
CA GLY A 98 -21.04 -25.71 -7.79
C GLY A 98 -21.96 -24.73 -8.54
N PHE A 99 -23.12 -24.41 -7.95
CA PHE A 99 -24.05 -23.41 -8.47
C PHE A 99 -23.41 -22.01 -8.56
N LEU A 100 -22.75 -21.56 -7.49
CA LEU A 100 -22.02 -20.29 -7.48
C LEU A 100 -20.93 -20.26 -8.57
N GLY A 101 -20.17 -21.35 -8.71
CA GLY A 101 -19.13 -21.49 -9.71
C GLY A 101 -19.67 -21.33 -11.13
N LEU A 102 -20.83 -21.93 -11.44
CA LEU A 102 -21.50 -21.76 -12.74
C LEU A 102 -21.93 -20.30 -12.98
N LEU A 103 -22.52 -19.64 -11.97
CA LEU A 103 -22.92 -18.23 -12.09
C LEU A 103 -21.71 -17.30 -12.32
N MET A 104 -20.65 -17.49 -11.55
CA MET A 104 -19.41 -16.71 -11.71
C MET A 104 -18.76 -16.99 -13.06
N ALA A 105 -18.70 -18.25 -13.50
CA ALA A 105 -18.13 -18.62 -14.79
C ALA A 105 -18.88 -17.95 -15.95
N ALA A 106 -20.21 -17.93 -15.91
CA ALA A 106 -21.02 -17.25 -16.92
C ALA A 106 -20.68 -15.74 -17.01
N MET A 107 -20.69 -15.03 -15.87
CA MET A 107 -20.32 -13.61 -15.81
C MET A 107 -18.89 -13.37 -16.31
N LEU A 108 -17.93 -14.21 -15.90
CA LEU A 108 -16.53 -14.08 -16.26
C LEU A 108 -16.25 -14.38 -17.73
N LEU A 109 -16.96 -15.34 -18.33
CA LEU A 109 -16.90 -15.60 -19.77
C LEU A 109 -17.38 -14.37 -20.54
N THR A 110 -18.45 -13.73 -20.07
CA THR A 110 -18.93 -12.47 -20.65
C THR A 110 -17.88 -11.36 -20.58
N PHE A 111 -17.19 -11.20 -19.44
CA PHE A 111 -16.10 -10.22 -19.34
C PHE A 111 -14.90 -10.58 -20.22
N HIS A 112 -14.51 -11.87 -20.26
CA HIS A 112 -13.35 -12.35 -21.01
C HIS A 112 -13.50 -12.18 -22.53
N PHE A 113 -14.66 -12.57 -23.07
CA PHE A 113 -14.92 -12.51 -24.51
C PHE A 113 -15.49 -11.16 -24.95
N GLY A 114 -16.28 -10.51 -24.11
CA GLY A 114 -17.00 -9.29 -24.47
C GLY A 114 -16.25 -7.99 -24.18
N LEU A 115 -15.29 -7.98 -23.24
CA LEU A 115 -14.65 -6.75 -22.77
C LEU A 115 -13.13 -6.82 -22.82
N GLN A 116 -12.51 -7.64 -21.95
CA GLN A 116 -11.05 -7.76 -21.86
C GLN A 116 -10.66 -9.18 -21.47
N ARG A 117 -9.57 -9.69 -22.06
CA ARG A 117 -9.04 -11.00 -21.68
C ARG A 117 -8.58 -10.99 -20.22
N VAL A 118 -9.14 -11.92 -19.44
CA VAL A 118 -8.82 -12.10 -18.03
C VAL A 118 -8.12 -13.44 -17.82
N ASP A 119 -7.08 -13.45 -16.97
CA ASP A 119 -6.44 -14.69 -16.51
C ASP A 119 -7.34 -15.38 -15.47
N PHE A 120 -7.84 -16.55 -15.85
CA PHE A 120 -8.70 -17.38 -15.00
C PHE A 120 -7.99 -17.81 -13.71
N TRP A 121 -6.70 -18.13 -13.76
CA TRP A 121 -5.97 -18.61 -12.59
C TRP A 121 -5.79 -17.50 -11.55
N LEU A 122 -5.58 -16.27 -12.00
CA LEU A 122 -5.54 -15.10 -11.14
C LEU A 122 -6.88 -14.89 -10.42
N LEU A 123 -8.00 -14.97 -11.17
CA LEU A 123 -9.34 -14.83 -10.59
C LEU A 123 -9.63 -15.89 -9.53
N LEU A 124 -9.25 -17.14 -9.80
CA LEU A 124 -9.46 -18.24 -8.85
C LEU A 124 -8.65 -18.01 -7.56
N LYS A 125 -7.37 -17.64 -7.68
CA LYS A 125 -6.50 -17.35 -6.52
C LYS A 125 -6.98 -16.13 -5.72
N ALA A 126 -7.53 -15.12 -6.40
CA ALA A 126 -8.06 -13.93 -5.74
C ALA A 126 -9.40 -14.21 -5.02
N GLY A 127 -10.31 -14.93 -5.68
CA GLY A 127 -11.68 -15.14 -5.20
C GLY A 127 -11.85 -16.23 -4.14
N LEU A 128 -11.21 -17.39 -4.33
CA LEU A 128 -11.47 -18.59 -3.53
C LEU A 128 -11.23 -18.36 -2.01
N PRO A 129 -10.12 -17.74 -1.57
CA PRO A 129 -9.89 -17.43 -0.17
C PRO A 129 -10.98 -16.53 0.44
N SER A 130 -11.35 -15.47 -0.27
CA SER A 130 -12.40 -14.54 0.15
C SER A 130 -13.74 -15.24 0.28
N VAL A 131 -14.09 -16.11 -0.68
CA VAL A 131 -15.32 -16.90 -0.70
C VAL A 131 -15.38 -17.83 0.52
N LEU A 132 -14.31 -18.58 0.78
CA LEU A 132 -14.27 -19.53 1.89
C LEU A 132 -14.35 -18.82 3.25
N PHE A 133 -13.57 -17.75 3.43
CA PHE A 133 -13.56 -16.98 4.66
C PHE A 133 -14.94 -16.41 4.99
N LEU A 134 -15.55 -15.68 4.04
CA LEU A 134 -16.84 -15.01 4.30
C LEU A 134 -17.99 -16.01 4.45
N SER A 135 -17.94 -17.13 3.71
CA SER A 135 -18.90 -18.23 3.86
C SER A 135 -18.86 -18.84 5.26
N LEU A 136 -17.66 -19.16 5.77
CA LEU A 136 -17.52 -19.81 7.07
C LEU A 136 -17.81 -18.84 8.22
N LEU A 137 -17.53 -17.55 8.05
CA LEU A 137 -17.97 -16.52 8.98
C LEU A 137 -19.49 -16.45 9.03
N SER A 138 -20.14 -16.40 7.87
CA SER A 138 -21.60 -16.37 7.73
C SER A 138 -22.26 -17.60 8.36
N LEU A 139 -21.73 -18.80 8.10
CA LEU A 139 -22.20 -20.06 8.68
C LEU A 139 -22.09 -20.05 10.22
N GLY A 140 -20.97 -19.57 10.74
CA GLY A 140 -20.74 -19.54 12.17
C GLY A 140 -21.64 -18.57 12.90
N MET A 141 -21.86 -17.39 12.32
CA MET A 141 -22.83 -16.44 12.83
C MET A 141 -24.25 -16.99 12.72
N ALA A 142 -24.62 -17.67 11.62
CA ALA A 142 -25.92 -18.33 11.50
C ALA A 142 -26.14 -19.38 12.59
N ALA A 143 -25.11 -20.17 12.91
CA ALA A 143 -25.16 -21.19 13.96
C ALA A 143 -25.27 -20.59 15.38
N LEU A 144 -24.56 -19.49 15.65
CA LEU A 144 -24.58 -18.80 16.95
C LEU A 144 -25.92 -18.13 17.23
N PHE A 145 -26.53 -17.53 16.21
CA PHE A 145 -27.79 -16.79 16.31
C PHE A 145 -29.02 -17.63 15.96
N ARG A 146 -28.83 -18.85 15.48
CA ARG A 146 -29.90 -19.74 14.97
C ARG A 146 -30.79 -19.05 13.93
N SER A 147 -30.15 -18.23 13.09
CA SER A 147 -30.84 -17.43 12.08
C SER A 147 -29.96 -17.28 10.85
N PRO A 148 -30.38 -17.81 9.68
CA PRO A 148 -29.68 -17.60 8.41
C PRO A 148 -29.48 -16.11 8.09
N MET A 149 -30.50 -15.29 8.34
CA MET A 149 -30.45 -13.85 8.09
C MET A 149 -29.39 -13.17 8.94
N MET A 150 -29.30 -13.50 10.23
CA MET A 150 -28.31 -12.91 11.11
C MET A 150 -26.88 -13.32 10.71
N GLY A 151 -26.71 -14.56 10.26
CA GLY A 151 -25.44 -15.03 9.72
C GLY A 151 -24.96 -14.20 8.53
N TRP A 152 -25.85 -14.03 7.55
CA TRP A 152 -25.57 -13.23 6.36
C TRP A 152 -25.37 -11.74 6.68
N LEU A 153 -26.20 -11.13 7.53
CA LEU A 153 -26.09 -9.72 7.90
C LEU A 153 -24.74 -9.42 8.58
N LEU A 154 -24.30 -10.26 9.51
CA LEU A 154 -23.03 -10.05 10.23
C LEU A 154 -21.81 -10.24 9.32
N ALA A 155 -21.84 -11.23 8.41
CA ALA A 155 -20.82 -11.35 7.37
C ALA A 155 -20.88 -10.15 6.39
N GLY A 156 -22.09 -9.66 6.10
CA GLY A 156 -22.33 -8.49 5.28
C GLY A 156 -21.77 -7.20 5.88
N LEU A 157 -21.74 -7.05 7.21
CA LEU A 157 -21.07 -5.93 7.88
C LEU A 157 -19.56 -5.93 7.64
N TYR A 158 -18.91 -7.11 7.71
CA TYR A 158 -17.49 -7.23 7.36
C TYR A 158 -17.26 -6.86 5.89
N TRP A 159 -18.09 -7.39 4.99
CA TRP A 159 -18.02 -7.06 3.56
C TRP A 159 -18.23 -5.56 3.29
N ALA A 160 -19.17 -4.92 3.98
CA ALA A 160 -19.43 -3.48 3.83
C ALA A 160 -18.25 -2.64 4.34
N LEU A 161 -17.63 -3.04 5.45
CA LEU A 161 -16.41 -2.41 5.94
C LEU A 161 -15.26 -2.54 4.93
N ASP A 162 -15.11 -3.72 4.31
CA ASP A 162 -14.13 -3.95 3.27
C ASP A 162 -14.44 -3.17 1.98
N LEU A 163 -15.72 -3.03 1.61
CA LEU A 163 -16.14 -2.25 0.45
C LEU A 163 -15.79 -0.76 0.61
N VAL A 164 -16.01 -0.20 1.80
CA VAL A 164 -15.78 1.24 2.07
C VAL A 164 -14.30 1.57 2.21
N GLY A 165 -13.53 0.76 2.94
CA GLY A 165 -12.13 1.08 3.22
C GLY A 165 -11.14 -0.02 2.88
N GLY A 166 -11.53 -1.30 2.87
CA GLY A 166 -10.70 -2.43 2.41
C GLY A 166 -9.26 -2.41 2.93
N VAL A 167 -8.30 -2.32 2.02
CA VAL A 167 -6.86 -2.19 2.30
C VAL A 167 -6.54 -0.99 3.20
N GLN A 168 -7.32 0.08 3.13
CA GLN A 168 -7.19 1.25 4.00
C GLN A 168 -7.69 1.00 5.43
N PHE A 169 -8.36 -0.11 5.75
CA PHE A 169 -8.60 -0.50 7.15
C PHE A 169 -7.57 -1.51 7.62
N HIS A 170 -7.32 -2.54 6.84
CA HIS A 170 -6.34 -3.56 7.17
C HIS A 170 -5.64 -4.12 5.91
N PRO A 171 -4.31 -3.97 5.79
CA PRO A 171 -3.57 -4.45 4.62
C PRO A 171 -3.72 -5.95 4.33
N LEU A 172 -3.80 -6.79 5.37
CA LEU A 172 -3.83 -8.25 5.22
C LEU A 172 -5.21 -8.93 5.36
N PHE A 173 -6.20 -8.28 5.98
CA PHE A 173 -7.54 -8.86 6.22
C PHE A 173 -8.53 -8.05 5.41
N THR A 174 -8.39 -8.18 4.09
CA THR A 174 -9.21 -7.49 3.11
C THR A 174 -9.58 -8.46 2.00
N LEU A 175 -10.81 -8.36 1.50
CA LEU A 175 -11.26 -9.22 0.41
C LEU A 175 -10.66 -8.76 -0.92
N GLN A 176 -10.29 -7.48 -1.03
CA GLN A 176 -9.86 -6.78 -2.25
C GLN A 176 -8.33 -6.68 -2.44
N ALA A 177 -7.55 -7.55 -1.79
CA ALA A 177 -6.09 -7.45 -1.81
C ALA A 177 -5.50 -7.56 -3.23
N CYS A 178 -6.03 -8.46 -4.07
CA CYS A 178 -5.54 -8.61 -5.44
C CYS A 178 -5.92 -7.40 -6.30
N THR A 179 -7.14 -6.88 -6.13
CA THR A 179 -7.58 -5.64 -6.78
C THR A 179 -6.65 -4.48 -6.42
N ALA A 180 -6.24 -4.36 -5.16
CA ALA A 180 -5.32 -3.31 -4.73
C ALA A 180 -3.93 -3.46 -5.33
N SER A 181 -3.43 -4.70 -5.50
CA SER A 181 -2.20 -4.98 -6.24
C SER A 181 -2.27 -4.49 -7.68
N LEU A 182 -3.36 -4.78 -8.39
CA LEU A 182 -3.55 -4.36 -9.78
C LEU A 182 -3.76 -2.85 -9.93
N ARG A 183 -4.19 -2.17 -8.87
CA ARG A 183 -4.32 -0.70 -8.82
C ARG A 183 -3.04 0.00 -8.36
N HIS A 184 -1.96 -0.74 -8.11
CA HIS A 184 -0.71 -0.22 -7.54
C HIS A 184 -0.96 0.62 -6.27
N GLN A 185 -1.94 0.20 -5.46
CA GLN A 185 -2.20 0.83 -4.17
C GLN A 185 -1.14 0.41 -3.16
N PRO A 186 -0.87 1.23 -2.13
CA PRO A 186 -0.04 0.80 -1.00
C PRO A 186 -0.49 -0.57 -0.49
N PHE A 187 0.46 -1.41 -0.07
CA PHE A 187 0.22 -2.79 0.39
C PHE A 187 -0.25 -3.80 -0.66
N GLY A 188 -0.42 -3.41 -1.93
CA GLY A 188 -0.85 -4.31 -2.99
C GLY A 188 0.05 -5.55 -3.15
N GLU A 189 1.35 -5.39 -2.94
CA GLU A 189 2.34 -6.48 -2.98
C GLU A 189 2.06 -7.60 -1.96
N TRP A 190 1.33 -7.30 -0.88
CA TRP A 190 1.02 -8.25 0.18
C TRP A 190 -0.22 -9.09 -0.13
N TRP A 191 -0.81 -8.98 -1.32
CA TRP A 191 -2.01 -9.73 -1.67
C TRP A 191 -1.89 -11.25 -1.47
N PRO A 192 -0.76 -11.95 -1.74
CA PRO A 192 -0.67 -13.38 -1.51
C PRO A 192 -0.73 -13.72 -0.01
N TRP A 193 -0.07 -12.90 0.82
CA TRP A 193 -0.10 -13.02 2.28
C TRP A 193 -1.50 -12.78 2.83
N SER A 194 -2.20 -11.77 2.30
CA SER A 194 -3.59 -11.50 2.67
C SER A 194 -4.49 -12.71 2.37
N LYS A 195 -4.38 -13.29 1.18
CA LYS A 195 -5.15 -14.49 0.80
C LYS A 195 -4.79 -15.71 1.64
N GLY A 196 -3.51 -15.92 1.94
CA GLY A 196 -3.06 -16.99 2.85
C GLY A 196 -3.64 -16.83 4.26
N LEU A 197 -3.68 -15.61 4.78
CA LEU A 197 -4.25 -15.30 6.09
C LEU A 197 -5.78 -15.50 6.13
N LEU A 198 -6.49 -15.14 5.05
CA LEU A 198 -7.93 -15.42 4.91
C LEU A 198 -8.20 -16.92 4.88
N LEU A 199 -7.37 -17.72 4.22
CA LEU A 199 -7.47 -19.19 4.24
C LEU A 199 -7.21 -19.75 5.64
N LEU A 200 -6.21 -19.24 6.35
CA LEU A 200 -5.95 -19.65 7.73
C LEU A 200 -7.14 -19.31 8.63
N ALA A 201 -7.68 -18.10 8.53
CA ALA A 201 -8.86 -17.68 9.28
C ALA A 201 -10.10 -18.52 8.92
N ALA A 202 -10.27 -18.86 7.64
CA ALA A 202 -11.29 -19.79 7.18
C ALA A 202 -11.13 -21.17 7.85
N ALA A 203 -9.92 -21.73 7.90
CA ALA A 203 -9.66 -23.02 8.54
C ALA A 203 -9.99 -23.00 10.05
N VAL A 204 -9.65 -21.90 10.75
CA VAL A 204 -10.01 -21.70 12.16
C VAL A 204 -11.53 -21.63 12.33
N LEU A 205 -12.22 -20.84 11.50
CA LEU A 205 -13.69 -20.73 11.51
C LEU A 205 -14.36 -22.07 11.22
N PHE A 206 -13.82 -22.88 10.31
CA PHE A 206 -14.31 -24.22 10.06
C PHE A 206 -14.26 -25.09 11.33
N GLY A 207 -13.14 -25.10 12.05
CA GLY A 207 -13.02 -25.81 13.32
C GLY A 207 -13.98 -25.31 14.40
N LEU A 208 -14.20 -23.99 14.47
CA LEU A 208 -15.17 -23.38 15.39
C LEU A 208 -16.62 -23.74 15.03
N ASN A 209 -16.97 -23.74 13.74
CA ASN A 209 -18.31 -24.07 13.27
C ASN A 209 -18.72 -25.49 13.65
N VAL A 210 -17.80 -26.46 13.53
CA VAL A 210 -18.03 -27.84 13.97
C VAL A 210 -18.40 -27.91 15.46
N ARG A 211 -17.84 -27.02 16.29
CA ARG A 211 -18.16 -26.92 17.72
C ARG A 211 -19.48 -26.20 17.97
N TRP A 212 -19.71 -25.05 17.33
CA TRP A 212 -20.91 -24.22 17.52
C TRP A 212 -22.20 -24.91 17.09
N LEU A 213 -22.14 -25.73 16.03
CA LEU A 213 -23.27 -26.54 15.55
C LEU A 213 -23.75 -27.58 16.56
N ARG A 214 -22.93 -27.95 17.55
CA ARG A 214 -23.25 -28.99 18.55
C ARG A 214 -23.79 -28.43 19.87
N TRP A 215 -23.92 -27.11 20.01
CA TRP A 215 -24.35 -26.51 21.29
C TRP A 215 -25.86 -26.66 21.52
N PRO A 216 -26.30 -27.16 22.70
CA PRO A 216 -27.72 -27.26 23.04
C PRO A 216 -28.32 -25.89 23.45
N GLU A 217 -29.61 -25.69 23.19
CA GLU A 217 -30.35 -24.48 23.60
C GLU A 217 -30.54 -24.40 25.14
N GLY A 218 -30.55 -23.18 25.72
CA GLY A 218 -30.84 -22.94 27.15
C GLY A 218 -30.10 -21.76 27.80
N LEU A 219 -30.11 -21.65 29.14
CA LEU A 219 -29.43 -20.58 29.92
C LEU A 219 -27.92 -20.45 29.63
N ARG A 220 -27.27 -21.55 29.23
CA ARG A 220 -25.88 -21.59 28.79
C ARG A 220 -25.66 -20.76 27.51
N LEU A 221 -26.66 -20.68 26.63
CA LEU A 221 -26.60 -19.94 25.36
C LEU A 221 -26.52 -18.42 25.58
N LYS A 222 -27.24 -17.86 26.58
CA LYS A 222 -27.16 -16.43 26.91
C LYS A 222 -25.74 -16.03 27.35
N ARG A 223 -25.13 -16.81 28.25
CA ARG A 223 -23.74 -16.59 28.69
C ARG A 223 -22.74 -16.77 27.53
N GLN A 224 -22.97 -17.74 26.65
CA GLN A 224 -22.12 -17.96 25.47
C GLN A 224 -22.24 -16.84 24.45
N ARG A 225 -23.45 -16.29 24.21
CA ARG A 225 -23.64 -15.09 23.38
C ARG A 225 -22.89 -13.90 23.93
N LEU A 226 -22.97 -13.66 25.25
CA LEU A 226 -22.18 -12.60 25.90
C LEU A 226 -20.67 -12.80 25.69
N ARG A 227 -20.16 -14.03 25.87
CA ARG A 227 -18.75 -14.36 25.58
C ARG A 227 -18.40 -14.13 24.11
N ALA A 228 -19.29 -14.49 23.18
CA ALA A 228 -19.09 -14.26 21.76
C ALA A 228 -19.05 -12.77 21.41
N TYR A 229 -19.87 -11.93 22.03
CA TYR A 229 -19.79 -10.47 21.87
C TYR A 229 -18.49 -9.89 22.41
N LEU A 230 -18.03 -10.34 23.58
CA LEU A 230 -16.74 -9.92 24.14
C LEU A 230 -15.57 -10.35 23.25
N LEU A 231 -15.60 -11.59 22.75
CA LEU A 231 -14.61 -12.10 21.80
C LEU A 231 -14.65 -11.34 20.48
N LEU A 232 -15.83 -11.00 19.97
CA LEU A 232 -15.97 -10.21 18.75
C LEU A 232 -15.39 -8.80 18.93
N GLY A 233 -15.67 -8.16 20.06
CA GLY A 233 -15.09 -6.86 20.43
C GLY A 233 -13.56 -6.93 20.53
N LEU A 234 -13.02 -7.99 21.15
CA LEU A 234 -11.59 -8.22 21.23
C LEU A 234 -10.96 -8.44 19.84
N VAL A 235 -11.57 -9.27 18.99
CA VAL A 235 -11.10 -9.53 17.62
C VAL A 235 -11.11 -8.24 16.79
N LEU A 236 -12.15 -7.43 16.91
CA LEU A 236 -12.25 -6.16 16.21
C LEU A 236 -11.19 -5.16 16.71
N ALA A 237 -10.93 -5.12 18.03
CA ALA A 237 -9.86 -4.28 18.60
C ALA A 237 -8.48 -4.73 18.11
N VAL A 238 -8.21 -6.04 18.10
CA VAL A 238 -6.97 -6.62 17.56
C VAL A 238 -6.84 -6.30 16.07
N TYR A 239 -7.91 -6.43 15.29
CA TYR A 239 -7.94 -6.08 13.86
C TYR A 239 -7.54 -4.63 13.62
N PHE A 240 -8.15 -3.67 14.32
CA PHE A 240 -7.77 -2.26 14.15
C PHE A 240 -6.34 -1.98 14.61
N LEU A 241 -5.91 -2.58 15.72
CA LEU A 241 -4.56 -2.41 16.24
C LEU A 241 -3.49 -2.97 15.30
N SER A 242 -3.70 -4.19 14.79
CA SER A 242 -2.78 -4.82 13.83
C SER A 242 -2.73 -4.05 12.51
N GLY A 243 -3.87 -3.54 12.04
CA GLY A 243 -3.93 -2.69 10.85
C GLY A 243 -3.08 -1.42 10.99
N VAL A 244 -3.14 -0.76 12.16
CA VAL A 244 -2.33 0.42 12.45
C VAL A 244 -0.83 0.11 12.48
N PHE A 245 -0.43 -0.96 13.18
CA PHE A 245 0.99 -1.33 13.25
C PHE A 245 1.56 -1.72 11.88
N LEU A 246 0.80 -2.44 11.06
CA LEU A 246 1.22 -2.80 9.71
C LEU A 246 1.42 -1.56 8.82
N LYS A 247 0.53 -0.57 8.94
CA LYS A 247 0.65 0.69 8.20
C LYS A 247 1.86 1.51 8.63
N ILE A 248 2.10 1.61 9.95
CA ILE A 248 3.27 2.29 10.49
C ILE A 248 4.55 1.59 10.01
N HIS A 249 4.59 0.25 10.11
CA HIS A 249 5.73 -0.52 9.67
C HIS A 249 6.03 -0.34 8.18
N TYR A 250 4.99 -0.35 7.34
CA TYR A 250 5.13 -0.08 5.92
C TYR A 250 5.61 1.34 5.65
N GLY A 251 5.03 2.33 6.32
CA GLY A 251 5.43 3.73 6.20
C GLY A 251 6.89 3.91 6.52
N LEU A 252 7.35 3.43 7.69
CA LEU A 252 8.74 3.51 8.13
C LEU A 252 9.72 2.87 7.14
N ARG A 253 9.35 1.76 6.48
CA ARG A 253 10.19 1.13 5.46
C ARG A 253 10.32 1.94 4.17
N HIS A 254 9.30 2.73 3.82
CA HIS A 254 9.25 3.49 2.57
C HIS A 254 9.41 5.00 2.79
N GLU A 255 9.78 5.44 4.00
CA GLU A 255 9.88 6.86 4.34
C GLU A 255 10.91 7.61 3.50
N ALA A 256 12.06 6.98 3.25
CA ALA A 256 13.09 7.54 2.37
C ALA A 256 12.56 7.76 0.94
N GLU A 257 11.73 6.85 0.43
CA GLU A 257 11.14 6.95 -0.91
C GLU A 257 9.99 7.96 -0.98
N LEU A 258 9.17 8.01 0.07
CA LEU A 258 8.08 8.99 0.22
C LEU A 258 8.65 10.40 0.35
N GLY A 259 9.80 10.53 1.02
CA GLY A 259 10.52 11.78 1.24
C GLY A 259 9.56 12.87 1.72
N ARG A 260 9.40 13.92 0.91
CA ARG A 260 8.54 15.06 1.22
C ARG A 260 7.05 14.70 1.40
N ARG A 261 6.60 13.59 0.81
CA ARG A 261 5.20 13.14 0.85
C ARG A 261 4.90 12.23 2.04
N ALA A 262 5.88 11.91 2.90
CA ALA A 262 5.68 11.00 4.02
C ALA A 262 4.54 11.46 4.95
N TRP A 263 4.55 12.73 5.36
CA TRP A 263 3.51 13.27 6.26
C TRP A 263 2.11 13.26 5.66
N THR A 264 1.96 13.68 4.40
CA THR A 264 0.66 13.64 3.73
C THR A 264 0.18 12.22 3.53
N TRP A 265 1.08 11.28 3.24
CA TRP A 265 0.77 9.85 3.15
C TRP A 265 0.22 9.32 4.47
N TYR A 266 0.91 9.51 5.60
CA TYR A 266 0.41 9.05 6.91
C TYR A 266 -0.95 9.67 7.25
N ARG A 267 -1.14 10.97 7.00
CA ARG A 267 -2.43 11.63 7.25
C ARG A 267 -3.56 11.03 6.43
N LEU A 268 -3.33 10.73 5.16
CA LEU A 268 -4.33 10.10 4.28
C LEU A 268 -4.63 8.66 4.72
N GLN A 269 -3.60 7.87 5.02
CA GLN A 269 -3.77 6.48 5.47
C GLN A 269 -4.52 6.36 6.80
N PHE A 270 -4.40 7.37 7.67
CA PHE A 270 -5.06 7.39 8.97
C PHE A 270 -6.37 8.21 9.00
N ALA A 271 -6.71 8.91 7.92
CA ALA A 271 -7.97 9.65 7.79
C ALA A 271 -9.20 8.74 7.97
N VAL A 272 -9.09 7.48 7.56
CA VAL A 272 -10.15 6.47 7.69
C VAL A 272 -10.50 6.19 9.16
N TYR A 273 -9.57 6.41 10.10
CA TYR A 273 -9.78 6.19 11.53
C TYR A 273 -10.28 7.44 12.28
N ARG A 274 -10.71 8.52 11.60
CA ARG A 274 -11.03 9.82 12.23
C ARG A 274 -12.02 9.77 13.41
N GLY A 275 -12.86 8.74 13.49
CA GLY A 275 -13.81 8.51 14.60
C GLY A 275 -13.31 7.58 15.71
N LEU A 276 -12.13 6.96 15.57
CA LEU A 276 -11.60 5.95 16.47
C LEU A 276 -10.27 6.41 17.08
N PRO A 277 -10.01 6.19 18.37
CA PRO A 277 -8.77 6.61 19.04
C PRO A 277 -7.54 5.74 18.67
N VAL A 278 -7.51 5.15 17.47
CA VAL A 278 -6.49 4.15 17.08
C VAL A 278 -5.10 4.78 16.94
N ALA A 279 -5.01 6.03 16.48
CA ALA A 279 -3.73 6.73 16.39
C ALA A 279 -3.08 6.96 17.78
N ARG A 280 -3.89 7.12 18.84
CA ARG A 280 -3.37 7.24 20.21
C ARG A 280 -2.79 5.93 20.74
N LEU A 281 -3.25 4.79 20.22
CA LEU A 281 -2.71 3.47 20.58
C LEU A 281 -1.29 3.27 20.05
N ALA A 282 -0.93 3.93 18.94
CA ALA A 282 0.44 3.97 18.43
C ALA A 282 1.33 4.99 19.17
N GLY A 283 0.80 5.69 20.17
CA GLY A 283 1.52 6.64 21.01
C GLY A 283 1.08 8.09 20.81
N PRO A 284 1.29 8.95 21.83
CA PRO A 284 0.83 10.34 21.80
C PRO A 284 1.58 11.21 20.78
N ALA A 285 2.86 10.91 20.51
CA ALA A 285 3.64 11.58 19.47
C ALA A 285 3.07 11.34 18.07
N PHE A 286 2.77 10.08 17.74
CA PHE A 286 2.16 9.72 16.46
C PHE A 286 0.77 10.35 16.31
N ALA A 287 -0.06 10.27 17.35
CA ALA A 287 -1.39 10.88 17.33
C ALA A 287 -1.35 12.40 17.08
N ALA A 288 -0.34 13.09 17.61
CA ALA A 288 -0.10 14.50 17.31
C ALA A 288 0.39 14.70 15.87
N TYR A 289 1.29 13.85 15.37
CA TYR A 289 1.84 13.91 14.02
C TYR A 289 0.79 13.72 12.91
N VAL A 290 -0.11 12.74 13.05
CA VAL A 290 -1.20 12.50 12.07
C VAL A 290 -2.46 13.31 12.34
N SER A 291 -2.43 14.19 13.36
CA SER A 291 -3.59 14.99 13.72
C SER A 291 -4.03 15.85 12.53
N GLN A 292 -5.35 15.90 12.31
CA GLN A 292 -5.93 16.72 11.26
C GLN A 292 -6.59 17.94 11.91
N PRO A 293 -6.27 19.17 11.47
CA PRO A 293 -7.03 20.33 11.90
C PRO A 293 -8.49 20.18 11.47
N PRO A 294 -9.44 20.80 12.22
CA PRO A 294 -10.84 20.80 11.83
C PRO A 294 -11.00 21.42 10.43
N PRO A 295 -12.01 20.97 9.64
CA PRO A 295 -12.21 21.50 8.30
C PRO A 295 -12.49 23.00 8.38
N GLN A 296 -11.60 23.81 7.79
CA GLN A 296 -11.68 25.26 7.76
C GLN A 296 -11.66 25.74 6.32
N ARG A 297 -12.41 26.81 6.03
CA ARG A 297 -12.45 27.42 4.69
C ARG A 297 -11.17 28.19 4.36
N ASP A 298 -10.50 28.71 5.38
CA ASP A 298 -9.28 29.52 5.24
C ASP A 298 -8.04 28.62 5.26
N ARG A 299 -7.36 28.50 4.11
CA ARG A 299 -6.16 27.69 3.95
C ARG A 299 -5.01 28.16 4.84
N ALA A 300 -4.89 29.45 5.13
CA ALA A 300 -3.81 29.98 5.96
C ALA A 300 -3.99 29.55 7.43
N LYS A 301 -5.23 29.53 7.93
CA LYS A 301 -5.53 29.02 9.29
C LYS A 301 -5.26 27.53 9.41
N VAL A 302 -5.61 26.75 8.39
CA VAL A 302 -5.30 25.31 8.33
C VAL A 302 -3.79 25.11 8.41
N ARG A 303 -3.03 25.82 7.57
CA ARG A 303 -1.56 25.70 7.53
C ARG A 303 -0.93 26.07 8.88
N ARG A 304 -1.34 27.18 9.50
CA ARG A 304 -0.85 27.58 10.84
C ARG A 304 -1.15 26.52 11.91
N ALA A 305 -2.34 25.93 11.87
CA ALA A 305 -2.71 24.85 12.79
C ALA A 305 -1.87 23.58 12.55
N GLU A 306 -1.56 23.26 11.30
CA GLU A 306 -0.68 22.13 10.92
C GLU A 306 0.75 22.36 11.41
N MET A 307 1.31 23.56 11.17
CA MET A 307 2.64 23.93 11.67
C MET A 307 2.70 23.85 13.20
N ALA A 308 1.70 24.39 13.91
CA ALA A 308 1.64 24.31 15.36
C ALA A 308 1.46 22.87 15.88
N ALA A 309 0.80 21.99 15.12
CA ALA A 309 0.72 20.57 15.47
C ALA A 309 2.08 19.87 15.31
N LEU A 310 2.78 20.09 14.20
CA LEU A 310 4.10 19.53 13.93
C LEU A 310 5.14 20.04 14.93
N GLN A 311 5.13 21.35 15.22
CA GLN A 311 6.04 21.95 16.18
C GLN A 311 5.87 21.33 17.58
N ARG A 312 4.62 21.08 18.01
CA ARG A 312 4.36 20.36 19.27
C ARG A 312 4.92 18.94 19.28
N VAL A 313 4.96 18.24 18.14
CA VAL A 313 5.58 16.90 18.06
C VAL A 313 7.07 17.01 18.37
N VAL A 314 7.75 17.96 17.74
CA VAL A 314 9.20 18.16 17.87
C VAL A 314 9.56 18.63 19.29
N GLU A 315 8.81 19.57 19.85
CA GLU A 315 9.12 20.15 21.17
C GLU A 315 8.79 19.20 22.32
N ARG A 316 7.67 18.48 22.24
CA ARG A 316 7.21 17.61 23.33
C ARG A 316 7.74 16.19 23.23
N TYR A 317 8.08 15.74 22.02
CA TYR A 317 8.54 14.37 21.77
C TYR A 317 9.80 14.34 20.88
N PRO A 318 10.89 15.06 21.25
CA PRO A 318 12.10 15.17 20.42
C PRO A 318 12.80 13.83 20.17
N GLN A 319 12.65 12.85 21.07
CA GLN A 319 13.25 11.51 20.89
C GLN A 319 12.31 10.53 20.18
N SER A 320 11.12 10.97 19.73
CA SER A 320 10.20 10.08 19.04
C SER A 320 10.61 9.85 17.59
N LEU A 321 10.25 8.67 17.06
CA LEU A 321 10.39 8.31 15.64
C LEU A 321 9.65 9.24 14.66
N TRP A 322 8.94 10.25 15.16
CA TRP A 322 8.12 11.16 14.36
C TRP A 322 8.66 12.59 14.40
N ALA A 323 9.69 12.86 15.19
CA ALA A 323 10.21 14.21 15.38
C ALA A 323 10.95 14.72 14.13
N ASP A 324 11.75 13.88 13.49
CA ASP A 324 12.40 14.15 12.21
C ASP A 324 11.38 14.25 11.07
N ASN A 325 10.38 13.34 11.00
CA ASN A 325 9.26 13.47 10.07
C ASN A 325 8.54 14.81 10.23
N ALA A 326 8.31 15.22 11.49
CA ALA A 326 7.63 16.46 11.80
C ALA A 326 8.46 17.68 11.43
N LEU A 327 9.77 17.66 11.67
CA LEU A 327 10.68 18.72 11.21
C LEU A 327 10.70 18.85 9.69
N LEU A 328 10.74 17.73 8.96
CA LEU A 328 10.72 17.75 7.50
C LEU A 328 9.42 18.38 6.97
N ALA A 329 8.28 17.94 7.50
CA ALA A 329 6.98 18.49 7.13
C ALA A 329 6.85 19.97 7.53
N LEU A 330 7.36 20.35 8.70
CA LEU A 330 7.36 21.74 9.17
C LEU A 330 8.22 22.63 8.28
N ALA A 331 9.41 22.18 7.88
CA ALA A 331 10.29 22.92 6.98
C ALA A 331 9.64 23.17 5.62
N GLN A 332 8.90 22.19 5.10
CA GLN A 332 8.13 22.34 3.85
C GLN A 332 7.00 23.36 3.97
N LEU A 333 6.24 23.33 5.06
CA LEU A 333 5.18 24.31 5.29
C LEU A 333 5.76 25.73 5.47
N ARG A 334 6.90 25.85 6.16
CA ARG A 334 7.63 27.12 6.31
C ARG A 334 8.19 27.63 4.99
N ARG A 335 8.62 26.75 4.08
CA ARG A 335 9.18 27.14 2.77
C ARG A 335 8.19 27.97 1.95
N ASP A 336 6.89 27.71 2.12
CA ASP A 336 5.82 28.49 1.47
C ASP A 336 5.66 29.91 2.07
N GLU A 337 6.17 30.16 3.28
CA GLU A 337 6.02 31.42 4.03
C GLU A 337 7.31 32.24 4.10
N SER A 338 8.44 31.61 4.48
CA SER A 338 9.76 32.21 4.56
C SER A 338 10.85 31.18 4.22
N ARG A 339 11.77 31.56 3.33
CA ARG A 339 12.93 30.73 2.98
C ARG A 339 13.90 30.58 4.15
N GLU A 340 14.03 31.63 4.96
CA GLU A 340 14.90 31.69 6.13
C GLU A 340 14.41 30.75 7.24
N GLU A 341 13.11 30.79 7.58
CA GLU A 341 12.55 29.88 8.59
C GLU A 341 12.62 28.42 8.14
N ALA A 342 12.38 28.16 6.85
CA ALA A 342 12.52 26.83 6.27
C ALA A 342 13.95 26.33 6.35
N LEU A 343 14.92 27.17 5.99
CA LEU A 343 16.34 26.88 6.07
C LEU A 343 16.77 26.52 7.49
N GLU A 344 16.38 27.31 8.48
CA GLU A 344 16.67 27.03 9.88
C GLU A 344 16.12 25.65 10.30
N THR A 345 14.90 25.34 9.87
CA THR A 345 14.24 24.07 10.18
C THR A 345 14.93 22.87 9.52
N TYR A 346 15.37 23.00 8.26
CA TYR A 346 16.15 21.97 7.57
C TYR A 346 17.52 21.76 8.21
N GLN A 347 18.24 22.83 8.53
CA GLN A 347 19.53 22.74 9.24
C GLN A 347 19.37 22.10 10.61
N ARG A 348 18.27 22.41 11.31
CA ARG A 348 17.93 21.77 12.58
C ARG A 348 17.71 20.27 12.40
N LEU A 349 16.98 19.83 11.39
CA LEU A 349 16.79 18.41 11.09
C LEU A 349 18.12 17.69 10.86
N ALA A 350 18.97 18.20 9.97
CA ALA A 350 20.25 17.57 9.63
C ALA A 350 21.23 17.48 10.81
N ARG A 351 21.14 18.43 11.76
CA ARG A 351 21.96 18.51 12.96
C ARG A 351 21.43 17.67 14.12
N GLU A 352 20.14 17.77 14.44
CA GLU A 352 19.54 17.06 15.58
C GLU A 352 19.27 15.57 15.27
N TYR A 353 19.02 15.24 14.00
CA TYR A 353 18.68 13.88 13.56
C TYR A 353 19.63 13.39 12.46
N PRO A 354 20.94 13.27 12.75
CA PRO A 354 21.96 12.97 11.74
C PRO A 354 21.83 11.60 11.09
N SER A 355 21.12 10.66 11.71
CA SER A 355 20.83 9.31 11.20
C SER A 355 19.46 9.19 10.54
N SER A 356 18.68 10.28 10.46
CA SER A 356 17.34 10.26 9.86
C SER A 356 17.42 9.97 8.36
N PRO A 357 16.48 9.18 7.78
CA PRO A 357 16.36 9.04 6.34
C PRO A 357 16.09 10.37 5.63
N PHE A 358 15.66 11.41 6.36
CA PHE A 358 15.39 12.75 5.86
C PHE A 358 16.57 13.71 5.97
N ALA A 359 17.64 13.37 6.68
CA ALA A 359 18.83 14.21 6.79
C ALA A 359 19.46 14.55 5.42
N PRO A 360 19.57 13.61 4.45
CA PRO A 360 20.03 13.96 3.11
C PRO A 360 19.11 14.96 2.39
N ILE A 361 17.79 14.77 2.53
CA ILE A 361 16.80 15.68 1.94
C ILE A 361 16.96 17.07 2.55
N ALA A 362 17.11 17.16 3.87
CA ALA A 362 17.28 18.42 4.56
C ALA A 362 18.56 19.17 4.17
N LEU A 363 19.69 18.48 4.01
CA LEU A 363 20.94 19.09 3.53
C LEU A 363 20.79 19.64 2.10
N ARG A 364 20.19 18.87 1.18
CA ARG A 364 19.94 19.35 -0.19
C ARG A 364 19.02 20.57 -0.18
N GLU A 365 17.89 20.49 0.53
CA GLU A 365 16.92 21.59 0.59
C GLU A 365 17.51 22.84 1.24
N ALA A 366 18.32 22.69 2.31
CA ALA A 366 19.03 23.80 2.92
C ALA A 366 20.00 24.45 1.92
N ALA A 367 20.75 23.65 1.16
CA ALA A 367 21.67 24.16 0.14
C ALA A 367 20.95 24.92 -0.98
N GLU A 368 19.85 24.39 -1.51
CA GLU A 368 19.02 25.06 -2.52
C GLU A 368 18.44 26.39 -2.00
N LEU A 369 17.98 26.42 -0.75
CA LEU A 369 17.48 27.65 -0.14
C LEU A 369 18.61 28.67 0.06
N LEU A 370 19.80 28.23 0.47
CA LEU A 370 20.97 29.09 0.61
C LEU A 370 21.42 29.69 -0.72
N GLU A 371 21.41 28.93 -1.82
CA GLU A 371 21.65 29.49 -3.16
C GLU A 371 20.61 30.55 -3.51
N ALA A 372 19.33 30.24 -3.29
CA ALA A 372 18.24 31.16 -3.58
C ALA A 372 18.28 32.44 -2.72
N LEU A 373 19.03 32.42 -1.62
CA LEU A 373 19.31 33.55 -0.74
C LEU A 373 20.67 34.23 -1.03
N GLY A 374 21.41 33.78 -2.05
CA GLY A 374 22.73 34.30 -2.41
C GLY A 374 23.87 33.87 -1.47
N LYS A 375 23.61 32.95 -0.53
CA LYS A 375 24.59 32.41 0.42
C LYS A 375 25.32 31.21 -0.15
N THR A 376 25.98 31.40 -1.28
CA THR A 376 26.53 30.31 -2.09
C THR A 376 27.62 29.51 -1.36
N GLU A 377 28.40 30.11 -0.46
CA GLU A 377 29.42 29.39 0.32
C GLU A 377 28.81 28.41 1.33
N GLU A 378 27.75 28.83 2.02
CA GLU A 378 27.04 27.95 2.95
C GLU A 378 26.35 26.82 2.17
N ALA A 379 25.75 27.12 1.01
CA ALA A 379 25.13 26.11 0.16
C ALA A 379 26.13 25.01 -0.24
N PHE A 380 27.35 25.44 -0.59
CA PHE A 380 28.44 24.55 -0.96
C PHE A 380 28.83 23.57 0.16
N ARG A 381 28.92 24.06 1.39
CA ARG A 381 29.19 23.21 2.57
C ARG A 381 28.11 22.16 2.78
N HIS A 382 26.83 22.50 2.58
CA HIS A 382 25.72 21.54 2.73
C HIS A 382 25.73 20.46 1.64
N TRP A 383 26.07 20.77 0.38
CA TRP A 383 26.25 19.71 -0.62
C TRP A 383 27.49 18.86 -0.34
N GLU A 384 28.60 19.47 0.10
CA GLU A 384 29.79 18.71 0.49
C GLU A 384 29.45 17.70 1.60
N GLU A 385 28.76 18.19 2.63
CA GLU A 385 28.32 17.39 3.76
C GLU A 385 27.40 16.24 3.32
N LEU A 386 26.49 16.48 2.38
CA LEU A 386 25.64 15.45 1.78
C LEU A 386 26.47 14.36 1.10
N LEU A 387 27.42 14.75 0.26
CA LEU A 387 28.27 13.83 -0.50
C LEU A 387 29.18 12.99 0.41
N GLN A 388 29.61 13.55 1.54
CA GLN A 388 30.47 12.86 2.51
C GLN A 388 29.69 11.95 3.45
N ARG A 389 28.56 12.42 4.01
CA ARG A 389 27.82 11.69 5.05
C ARG A 389 26.82 10.69 4.49
N PHE A 390 26.27 10.94 3.30
CA PHE A 390 25.17 10.14 2.75
C PHE A 390 25.47 9.63 1.33
N PRO A 391 26.57 8.89 1.11
CA PRO A 391 27.06 8.48 -0.20
C PRO A 391 26.19 7.46 -0.96
N ALA A 392 25.13 6.94 -0.33
CA ALA A 392 24.14 6.06 -0.93
C ALA A 392 22.78 6.74 -1.20
N SER A 393 22.60 8.01 -0.81
CA SER A 393 21.33 8.73 -0.94
C SER A 393 21.01 9.10 -2.39
N SER A 394 19.73 9.02 -2.78
CA SER A 394 19.23 9.52 -4.07
C SER A 394 19.49 11.02 -4.27
N GLU A 395 19.61 11.76 -3.16
CA GLU A 395 19.81 13.21 -3.15
C GLU A 395 21.23 13.60 -3.62
N ILE A 396 22.17 12.65 -3.73
CA ILE A 396 23.53 12.89 -4.20
C ILE A 396 23.55 13.40 -5.62
N TRP A 397 22.71 12.85 -6.50
CA TRP A 397 22.76 13.21 -7.91
C TRP A 397 22.60 14.71 -8.15
N PRO A 398 21.52 15.38 -7.69
CA PRO A 398 21.38 16.82 -7.87
C PRO A 398 22.46 17.61 -7.13
N ALA A 399 22.91 17.15 -5.96
CA ALA A 399 23.96 17.81 -5.19
C ALA A 399 25.34 17.72 -5.87
N ALA A 400 25.65 16.60 -6.53
CA ALA A 400 26.91 16.38 -7.21
C ALA A 400 27.11 17.40 -8.34
N SER A 401 26.09 17.60 -9.19
CA SER A 401 26.12 18.59 -10.25
C SER A 401 26.24 20.02 -9.73
N LEU A 402 25.47 20.39 -8.70
CA LEU A 402 25.48 21.74 -8.13
C LEU A 402 26.81 22.05 -7.43
N TYR A 403 27.31 21.12 -6.62
CA TYR A 403 28.62 21.24 -5.99
C TYR A 403 29.72 21.35 -7.05
N ALA A 404 29.74 20.49 -8.06
CA ALA A 404 30.74 20.53 -9.12
C ALA A 404 30.74 21.87 -9.88
N ALA A 405 29.56 22.39 -10.24
CA ALA A 405 29.43 23.69 -10.90
C ALA A 405 29.89 24.84 -9.99
N GLY A 406 29.54 24.79 -8.69
CA GLY A 406 29.98 25.77 -7.71
C GLY A 406 31.49 25.74 -7.44
N ALA A 407 32.09 24.56 -7.40
CA ALA A 407 33.54 24.38 -7.22
C ALA A 407 34.31 24.89 -8.43
N TRP A 408 33.78 24.65 -9.64
CA TRP A 408 34.35 25.15 -10.90
C TRP A 408 34.45 26.68 -10.90
N ARG A 409 33.34 27.37 -10.62
CA ARG A 409 33.31 28.85 -10.57
C ARG A 409 34.29 29.45 -9.55
N ARG A 410 34.72 28.67 -8.55
CA ARG A 410 35.61 29.10 -7.46
C ARG A 410 37.05 28.64 -7.63
N GLY A 411 37.38 27.91 -8.70
CA GLY A 411 38.69 27.30 -8.90
C GLY A 411 39.01 26.17 -7.90
N GLN A 412 38.01 25.62 -7.20
CA GLN A 412 38.16 24.50 -6.25
C GLN A 412 37.98 23.13 -6.93
N GLU A 413 38.33 23.06 -8.21
CA GLU A 413 37.99 21.94 -9.07
C GLU A 413 38.71 20.64 -8.67
N ALA A 414 39.94 20.74 -8.16
CA ALA A 414 40.73 19.60 -7.70
C ALA A 414 40.02 18.86 -6.54
N GLN A 415 39.54 19.62 -5.54
CA GLN A 415 38.76 19.07 -4.42
C GLN A 415 37.45 18.45 -4.92
N ALA A 416 36.80 19.07 -5.91
CA ALA A 416 35.57 18.52 -6.49
C ALA A 416 35.79 17.20 -7.22
N VAL A 417 36.83 17.08 -8.04
CA VAL A 417 37.18 15.83 -8.74
C VAL A 417 37.46 14.70 -7.73
N GLU A 418 38.16 15.01 -6.64
CA GLU A 418 38.45 14.04 -5.59
C GLU A 418 37.18 13.62 -4.83
N LEU A 419 36.35 14.58 -4.41
CA LEU A 419 35.11 14.31 -3.71
C LEU A 419 34.14 13.49 -4.57
N MET A 420 33.99 13.81 -5.86
CA MET A 420 33.16 13.01 -6.77
C MET A 420 33.71 11.60 -6.96
N GLY A 421 35.04 11.43 -6.96
CA GLY A 421 35.67 10.11 -7.00
C GLY A 421 35.30 9.27 -5.77
N ARG A 422 35.40 9.85 -4.57
CA ARG A 422 35.00 9.20 -3.30
C ARG A 422 33.50 8.88 -3.28
N ALA A 423 32.66 9.85 -3.66
CA ALA A 423 31.21 9.68 -3.70
C ALA A 423 30.80 8.57 -4.68
N ALA A 424 31.35 8.56 -5.90
CA ALA A 424 31.08 7.52 -6.88
C ALA A 424 31.49 6.12 -6.40
N ALA A 425 32.63 6.00 -5.69
CA ALA A 425 33.10 4.72 -5.15
C ALA A 425 32.13 4.13 -4.10
N GLN A 426 31.45 4.99 -3.33
CA GLN A 426 30.55 4.60 -2.26
C GLN A 426 29.06 4.55 -2.70
N SER A 427 28.75 5.08 -3.88
CA SER A 427 27.40 5.07 -4.46
C SER A 427 26.97 3.71 -5.02
N SER A 428 25.65 3.48 -4.98
CA SER A 428 24.99 2.37 -5.69
C SER A 428 25.27 2.45 -7.20
N PRO A 429 25.20 1.34 -7.97
CA PRO A 429 25.55 1.35 -9.40
C PRO A 429 24.84 2.45 -10.20
N LEU A 430 23.55 2.67 -9.96
CA LEU A 430 22.79 3.72 -10.64
C LEU A 430 23.33 5.13 -10.35
N LEU A 431 23.57 5.47 -9.08
CA LEU A 431 24.07 6.78 -8.67
C LEU A 431 25.56 6.95 -9.04
N ARG A 432 26.33 5.86 -8.99
CA ARG A 432 27.74 5.84 -9.39
C ARG A 432 27.92 6.26 -10.84
N GLY A 433 27.12 5.71 -11.76
CA GLY A 433 27.16 6.12 -13.17
C GLY A 433 26.91 7.62 -13.34
N LEU A 434 25.90 8.14 -12.64
CA LEU A 434 25.56 9.56 -12.64
C LEU A 434 26.70 10.45 -12.10
N VAL A 435 27.24 10.13 -10.92
CA VAL A 435 28.34 10.90 -10.29
C VAL A 435 29.63 10.82 -11.11
N ARG A 436 29.93 9.66 -11.72
CA ARG A 436 31.10 9.50 -12.60
C ARG A 436 31.05 10.43 -13.82
N VAL A 437 29.87 10.66 -14.38
CA VAL A 437 29.74 11.60 -15.51
C VAL A 437 30.02 13.04 -15.07
N VAL A 438 29.54 13.45 -13.89
CA VAL A 438 29.86 14.78 -13.33
C VAL A 438 31.37 14.93 -13.14
N ARG A 439 32.04 13.90 -12.62
CA ARG A 439 33.51 13.89 -12.48
C ARG A 439 34.22 13.93 -13.83
N ALA A 440 33.74 13.17 -14.82
CA ALA A 440 34.30 13.14 -16.16
C ALA A 440 34.19 14.51 -16.84
N GLU A 441 33.06 15.20 -16.67
CA GLU A 441 32.85 16.55 -17.20
C GLU A 441 33.77 17.58 -16.55
N LEU A 442 33.99 17.51 -15.22
CA LEU A 442 34.99 18.34 -14.53
C LEU A 442 36.41 18.10 -15.06
N LEU A 443 36.81 16.83 -15.20
CA LEU A 443 38.12 16.46 -15.76
C LEU A 443 38.28 16.93 -17.21
N TRP A 444 37.21 16.90 -17.99
CA TRP A 444 37.20 17.37 -19.36
C TRP A 444 37.48 18.87 -19.43
N ARG A 445 36.78 19.67 -18.60
CA ARG A 445 36.98 21.12 -18.51
C ARG A 445 38.37 21.51 -17.98
N GLN A 446 38.96 20.69 -17.10
CA GLN A 446 40.36 20.82 -16.66
C GLN A 446 41.41 20.55 -17.77
N GLY A 447 40.99 20.10 -18.95
CA GLY A 447 41.91 19.68 -20.02
C GLY A 447 42.51 18.28 -19.83
N ARG A 448 42.13 17.55 -18.77
CA ARG A 448 42.57 16.17 -18.48
C ARG A 448 41.76 15.16 -19.30
N ARG A 449 41.82 15.29 -20.62
CA ARG A 449 40.96 14.57 -21.58
C ARG A 449 41.07 13.04 -21.47
N GLY A 450 42.27 12.50 -21.24
CA GLY A 450 42.46 11.05 -21.12
C GLY A 450 41.74 10.46 -19.91
N GLU A 451 41.81 11.12 -18.76
CA GLU A 451 41.12 10.69 -17.54
C GLU A 451 39.60 10.88 -17.64
N ALA A 452 39.16 11.98 -18.27
CA ALA A 452 37.75 12.22 -18.55
C ALA A 452 37.13 11.12 -19.43
N GLN A 453 37.83 10.71 -20.50
CA GLN A 453 37.41 9.62 -21.39
C GLN A 453 37.28 8.29 -20.64
N GLU A 454 38.27 7.97 -19.80
CA GLU A 454 38.28 6.72 -19.04
C GLU A 454 37.14 6.69 -18.01
N GLU A 455 36.92 7.77 -17.26
CA GLU A 455 35.81 7.86 -16.31
C GLU A 455 34.44 7.80 -17.00
N ALA A 456 34.29 8.43 -18.17
CA ALA A 456 33.06 8.34 -18.97
C ALA A 456 32.79 6.91 -19.46
N ARG A 457 33.83 6.18 -19.90
CA ARG A 457 33.72 4.77 -20.31
C ARG A 457 33.28 3.88 -19.15
N ARG A 458 33.79 4.12 -17.95
CA ARG A 458 33.40 3.41 -16.73
C ARG A 458 31.97 3.71 -16.28
N ALA A 459 31.40 4.85 -16.66
CA ALA A 459 30.03 5.23 -16.34
C ALA A 459 28.97 4.60 -17.27
N LEU A 460 29.34 4.28 -18.53
CA LEU A 460 28.41 3.78 -19.53
C LEU A 460 27.58 2.55 -19.12
N PRO A 461 28.14 1.45 -18.58
CA PRO A 461 27.35 0.27 -18.26
C PRO A 461 26.28 0.55 -17.19
N ASP A 462 26.66 1.30 -16.15
CA ASP A 462 25.75 1.71 -15.06
C ASP A 462 24.58 2.56 -15.58
N LEU A 463 24.87 3.51 -16.47
CA LEU A 463 23.86 4.41 -17.06
C LEU A 463 22.95 3.69 -18.06
N GLN A 464 23.50 2.77 -18.86
CA GLN A 464 22.71 1.96 -19.80
C GLN A 464 21.69 1.10 -19.04
N ALA A 465 22.15 0.36 -18.03
CA ALA A 465 21.28 -0.43 -17.16
C ALA A 465 20.20 0.44 -16.49
N GLY A 466 20.58 1.64 -16.01
CA GLY A 466 19.63 2.61 -15.44
C GLY A 466 18.56 3.06 -16.44
N VAL A 467 18.95 3.43 -17.66
CA VAL A 467 17.99 3.86 -18.71
C VAL A 467 17.09 2.70 -19.14
N GLU A 468 17.61 1.47 -19.23
CA GLU A 468 16.82 0.29 -19.54
C GLU A 468 15.78 -0.01 -18.45
N ALA A 469 16.17 0.11 -17.17
CA ALA A 469 15.26 -0.05 -16.05
C ALA A 469 14.10 0.97 -16.08
N THR A 470 14.30 2.16 -16.65
CA THR A 470 13.21 3.15 -16.85
C THR A 470 12.22 2.79 -17.98
N ARG A 471 12.47 1.73 -18.75
CA ARG A 471 11.57 1.22 -19.80
C ARG A 471 10.70 0.05 -19.33
N ALA A 472 10.98 -0.50 -18.15
CA ALA A 472 10.15 -1.54 -17.56
C ALA A 472 8.72 -1.03 -17.30
N ILE A 473 7.74 -1.94 -17.29
CA ILE A 473 6.35 -1.61 -16.93
C ILE A 473 6.28 -1.21 -15.45
N ASP A 474 7.06 -1.87 -14.60
CA ASP A 474 7.22 -1.56 -13.18
C ASP A 474 8.49 -0.73 -12.96
N ILE A 475 8.37 0.59 -13.08
CA ILE A 475 9.48 1.53 -12.82
C ILE A 475 9.46 1.90 -11.33
N PRO A 476 10.52 1.61 -10.56
CA PRO A 476 10.67 2.12 -9.20
C PRO A 476 10.48 3.66 -9.13
N PRO A 477 9.82 4.20 -8.10
CA PRO A 477 9.55 5.64 -7.98
C PRO A 477 10.80 6.51 -8.14
N MET A 478 11.93 6.06 -7.61
CA MET A 478 13.23 6.72 -7.75
C MET A 478 13.65 6.85 -9.23
N LEU A 479 13.47 5.79 -10.04
CA LEU A 479 13.80 5.79 -11.46
C LEU A 479 12.88 6.70 -12.27
N MET A 480 11.65 6.96 -11.83
CA MET A 480 10.81 7.98 -12.46
C MET A 480 11.41 9.39 -12.32
N THR A 481 11.93 9.74 -11.14
CA THR A 481 12.57 11.05 -10.91
C THR A 481 13.89 11.20 -11.67
N LEU A 482 14.64 10.11 -11.81
CA LEU A 482 15.95 10.08 -12.47
C LEU A 482 15.88 9.82 -13.98
N ARG A 483 14.69 9.62 -14.56
CA ARG A 483 14.53 9.23 -15.96
C ARG A 483 15.16 10.20 -16.96
N GLN A 484 14.92 11.50 -16.79
CA GLN A 484 15.53 12.53 -17.63
C GLN A 484 17.03 12.68 -17.32
N PRO A 485 17.45 12.81 -16.05
CA PRO A 485 18.86 12.79 -15.67
C PRO A 485 19.70 11.66 -16.29
N LEU A 486 19.21 10.42 -16.22
CA LEU A 486 19.91 9.25 -16.74
C LEU A 486 20.11 9.31 -18.25
N ARG A 487 19.12 9.83 -18.99
CA ARG A 487 19.23 10.03 -20.44
C ARG A 487 20.26 11.09 -20.79
N THR A 488 20.24 12.23 -20.08
CA THR A 488 21.19 13.32 -20.27
C THR A 488 22.61 12.86 -19.94
N ALA A 489 22.81 12.22 -18.78
CA ALA A 489 24.11 11.70 -18.37
C ALA A 489 24.64 10.63 -19.35
N LEU A 490 23.77 9.75 -19.87
CA LEU A 490 24.17 8.76 -20.87
C LEU A 490 24.63 9.40 -22.19
N ALA A 491 23.98 10.49 -22.63
CA ALA A 491 24.39 11.22 -23.83
C ALA A 491 25.76 11.87 -23.64
N ILE A 492 25.99 12.50 -22.47
CA ILE A 492 27.26 13.13 -22.11
C ILE A 492 28.38 12.10 -22.01
N ALA A 493 28.14 10.98 -21.32
CA ALA A 493 29.10 9.89 -21.20
C ALA A 493 29.55 9.36 -22.57
N ARG A 494 28.63 9.24 -23.54
CA ARG A 494 28.97 8.80 -24.91
C ARG A 494 29.86 9.79 -25.65
N ALA A 495 29.54 11.09 -25.57
CA ALA A 495 30.35 12.13 -26.20
C ALA A 495 31.76 12.18 -25.60
N LEU A 496 31.85 12.25 -24.26
CA LEU A 496 33.13 12.27 -23.56
C LEU A 496 33.96 11.01 -23.84
N ALA A 497 33.35 9.82 -23.84
CA ALA A 497 34.05 8.56 -24.15
C ALA A 497 34.58 8.48 -25.60
N ALA A 498 33.91 9.16 -26.54
CA ALA A 498 34.33 9.30 -27.93
C ALA A 498 35.36 10.43 -28.14
N GLY A 499 35.66 11.21 -27.11
CA GLY A 499 36.56 12.34 -27.18
C GLY A 499 35.98 13.56 -27.88
N THR A 500 34.65 13.68 -27.94
CA THR A 500 33.96 14.86 -28.45
C THR A 500 33.41 15.70 -27.31
N SER A 501 33.25 17.01 -27.55
CA SER A 501 32.60 17.88 -26.58
C SER A 501 31.11 17.53 -26.48
N PRO A 502 30.55 17.36 -25.27
CA PRO A 502 29.14 17.05 -25.10
C PRO A 502 28.27 18.26 -25.48
N THR A 503 27.15 18.01 -26.17
CA THR A 503 26.19 19.06 -26.58
C THR A 503 25.32 19.57 -25.44
N ALA A 504 25.27 18.84 -24.33
CA ALA A 504 24.59 19.19 -23.09
C ALA A 504 25.58 19.10 -21.94
N THR A 505 25.43 19.94 -20.93
CA THR A 505 26.32 19.97 -19.76
C THR A 505 25.52 19.73 -18.49
N LEU A 506 26.10 19.02 -17.53
CA LEU A 506 25.52 18.90 -16.18
C LEU A 506 26.00 20.04 -15.27
N LEU A 507 27.06 20.75 -15.67
CA LEU A 507 27.67 21.84 -14.91
C LEU A 507 27.14 23.24 -15.28
N GLY A 508 26.14 23.34 -16.16
CA GLY A 508 25.66 24.60 -16.75
C GLY A 508 26.48 25.04 -17.97
N PRO A 509 26.05 26.09 -18.70
CA PRO A 509 26.74 26.57 -19.89
C PRO A 509 28.19 27.02 -19.57
N GLU A 510 29.08 26.86 -20.54
CA GLU A 510 30.40 27.51 -20.49
C GLU A 510 30.18 29.00 -20.79
N GLU A 511 30.57 29.88 -19.88
CA GLU A 511 30.52 31.35 -20.08
C GLU A 511 31.66 31.84 -20.98
#